data_AF-A0A8T5XC25-F1
#
_entry.id   AF-A0A8T5XC25-F1
#
_cell.length_a   1.000
_cell.length_b   1.000
_cell.length_c   1.000
_cell.angle_alpha   90.00
_cell.angle_beta   90.00
_cell.angle_gamma   90.00
#
_symmetry.space_group_name_H-M   'P 1'
#
loop_
_entity.id
_entity.type
_entity.pdbx_description
1 polymer ?
#
loop_
_entity_poly.entity_id
_entity_poly.type
_entity_poly.pdbx_seq_one_letter_code
_entity_poly.pdbx_strand_id
1 'polypeptide(L)'
;MKKNDYVLGIILILAGIFIFLENTNIVPNETYIVVLGIAFLIGYYNKKKTGYLIAGLILSGIGLSQVLDRMVHNLDLSGLLVFVGLGAAFLIVYFTKGKEGFVYPGCILPAIGIHSFLEDLIIGDIGWLFFFLISISFYAIYLLIHRNKGVKWTFILGSILLALSGLFYMTENNIITSSFWKMISYFWPAILILIGIRIIYNNSRKE
;
A
#
# COMPACT_ATOMS: atom_id res chain seq x y z
N MET A 1 -26.15 27.92 20.27
CA MET A 1 -25.41 27.40 19.10
C MET A 1 -25.06 25.95 19.36
N LYS A 2 -25.34 25.02 18.42
CA LYS A 2 -25.10 23.60 18.67
C LYS A 2 -23.60 23.38 18.84
N LYS A 3 -23.20 22.56 19.81
CA LYS A 3 -21.79 22.25 20.16
C LYS A 3 -20.93 21.83 18.96
N ASN A 4 -21.55 21.42 17.85
CA ASN A 4 -20.88 21.03 16.61
C ASN A 4 -20.38 22.22 15.77
N ASP A 5 -21.03 23.38 15.85
CA ASP A 5 -20.71 24.56 15.04
C ASP A 5 -19.45 25.28 15.58
N TYR A 6 -19.26 25.23 16.89
CA TYR A 6 -18.07 25.78 17.57
C TYR A 6 -16.79 25.02 17.20
N VAL A 7 -16.87 23.69 17.08
CA VAL A 7 -15.72 22.84 16.70
C VAL A 7 -15.34 23.10 15.24
N LEU A 8 -16.33 23.28 14.35
CA LEU A 8 -16.09 23.68 12.97
C LEU A 8 -15.44 25.06 12.87
N GLY A 9 -15.89 26.02 13.68
CA GLY A 9 -15.29 27.35 13.78
C GLY A 9 -13.83 27.32 14.21
N ILE A 10 -13.48 26.54 15.25
CA ILE A 10 -12.08 26.38 15.68
C ILE A 10 -11.21 25.75 14.59
N ILE A 11 -11.73 24.72 13.90
CA ILE A 11 -10.99 24.08 12.80
C ILE A 11 -10.75 25.08 11.67
N LEU A 12 -11.74 25.92 11.33
CA LEU A 12 -11.58 26.95 10.31
C LEU A 12 -10.57 28.03 10.70
N ILE A 13 -10.58 28.47 11.97
CA ILE A 13 -9.63 29.46 12.48
C ILE A 13 -8.21 28.91 12.45
N LEU A 14 -8.01 27.67 12.91
CA LEU A 14 -6.70 27.00 12.82
C LEU A 14 -6.25 26.86 11.37
N ALA A 15 -7.12 26.40 10.47
CA ALA A 15 -6.81 26.29 9.05
C ALA A 15 -6.44 27.66 8.43
N GLY A 16 -7.18 28.72 8.76
CA GLY A 16 -6.91 30.08 8.28
C GLY A 16 -5.59 30.65 8.80
N ILE A 17 -5.26 30.43 10.08
CA ILE A 17 -3.96 30.80 10.65
C ILE A 17 -2.84 30.07 9.90
N PHE A 18 -3.00 28.78 9.62
CA PHE A 18 -1.99 28.01 8.89
C PHE A 18 -1.75 28.52 7.46
N ILE A 19 -2.81 28.78 6.69
CA ILE A 19 -2.72 29.33 5.33
C ILE A 19 -2.06 30.72 5.35
N PHE A 20 -2.34 31.52 6.39
CA PHE A 20 -1.71 32.83 6.55
C PHE A 20 -0.22 32.73 6.84
N LEU A 21 0.22 31.79 7.71
CA LEU A 21 1.64 31.57 7.99
C LEU A 21 2.39 31.03 6.76
N GLU A 22 1.77 30.17 5.95
CA GLU A 22 2.34 29.69 4.68
C GLU A 22 2.66 30.85 3.75
N ASN A 23 1.71 31.78 3.56
CA ASN A 23 1.89 32.91 2.66
C ASN A 23 2.98 33.91 3.10
N THR A 24 3.42 33.82 4.37
CA THR A 24 4.50 34.66 4.93
C THR A 24 5.88 34.02 4.84
N ASN A 25 6.02 32.78 4.34
CA ASN A 25 7.28 32.03 4.27
C ASN A 25 7.99 31.83 5.64
N ILE A 26 7.30 32.08 6.75
CA ILE A 26 7.83 31.90 8.11
C ILE A 26 7.88 30.41 8.48
N VAL A 27 6.94 29.62 7.94
CA VAL A 27 6.84 28.17 8.16
C VAL A 27 7.00 27.46 6.82
N PRO A 28 7.91 26.48 6.70
CA PRO A 28 8.03 25.67 5.50
C PRO A 28 6.75 24.90 5.21
N ASN A 29 6.43 24.73 3.93
CA ASN A 29 5.22 24.03 3.52
C ASN A 29 5.20 22.58 4.04
N GLU A 30 6.33 21.93 4.30
CA GLU A 30 6.31 20.56 4.85
C GLU A 30 5.69 20.46 6.26
N THR A 31 5.73 21.55 7.04
CA THR A 31 5.41 21.51 8.47
C THR A 31 3.90 21.55 8.76
N TYR A 32 3.08 22.10 7.83
CA TYR A 32 1.62 22.18 8.04
C TYR A 32 0.96 20.79 8.01
N ILE A 33 1.44 19.89 7.14
CA ILE A 33 0.89 18.55 7.01
C ILE A 33 1.14 17.74 8.29
N VAL A 34 2.32 17.88 8.89
CA VAL A 34 2.66 17.26 10.18
C VAL A 34 1.73 17.74 11.28
N VAL A 35 1.54 19.06 11.40
CA VAL A 35 0.68 19.62 12.45
C VAL A 35 -0.78 19.21 12.26
N LEU A 36 -1.28 19.21 11.02
CA LEU A 36 -2.61 18.67 10.72
C LEU A 36 -2.71 17.18 11.09
N GLY A 37 -1.71 16.37 10.75
CA GLY A 37 -1.67 14.95 11.13
C GLY A 37 -1.76 14.76 12.63
N ILE A 38 -0.98 15.50 13.41
CA ILE A 38 -1.02 15.50 14.87
C ILE A 38 -2.39 15.94 15.38
N ALA A 39 -2.98 17.00 14.82
CA ALA A 39 -4.31 17.47 15.20
C ALA A 39 -5.39 16.40 14.97
N PHE A 40 -5.32 15.65 13.87
CA PHE A 40 -6.21 14.52 13.59
C PHE A 40 -5.99 13.35 14.57
N LEU A 41 -4.74 13.05 14.94
CA LEU A 41 -4.42 12.03 15.97
C LEU A 41 -4.95 12.43 17.36
N ILE A 42 -4.83 13.70 17.75
CA ILE A 42 -5.44 14.23 18.97
C ILE A 42 -6.99 14.14 18.88
N GLY A 43 -7.55 14.45 17.71
CA GLY A 43 -8.97 14.27 17.42
C GLY A 43 -9.44 12.82 17.59
N TYR A 44 -8.60 11.84 17.21
CA TYR A 44 -8.85 10.43 17.44
C TYR A 44 -8.86 10.09 18.94
N TYR A 45 -7.91 10.59 19.73
CA TYR A 45 -7.87 10.35 21.17
C TYR A 45 -9.20 10.75 21.85
N ASN A 46 -9.77 11.89 21.43
CA ASN A 46 -11.02 12.42 21.98
C ASN A 46 -12.29 11.73 21.46
N LYS A 47 -12.39 11.50 20.15
CA LYS A 47 -13.65 11.01 19.52
C LYS A 47 -13.64 9.50 19.22
N LYS A 48 -12.49 8.83 19.29
CA LYS A 48 -12.26 7.40 18.97
C LYS A 48 -12.82 6.91 17.63
N LYS A 49 -13.08 7.81 16.66
CA LYS A 49 -13.55 7.45 15.31
C LYS A 49 -12.37 7.08 14.42
N THR A 50 -12.49 5.95 13.71
CA THR A 50 -11.44 5.41 12.84
C THR A 50 -10.99 6.38 11.75
N GLY A 51 -11.90 7.23 11.24
CA GLY A 51 -11.55 8.24 10.22
C GLY A 51 -10.48 9.24 10.70
N TYR A 52 -10.53 9.66 11.98
CA TYR A 52 -9.51 10.57 12.52
C TYR A 52 -8.15 9.89 12.66
N LEU A 53 -8.11 8.59 12.96
CA LEU A 53 -6.86 7.83 13.05
C LEU A 53 -6.23 7.63 11.67
N ILE A 54 -7.02 7.22 10.68
CA ILE A 54 -6.53 7.00 9.31
C ILE A 54 -6.03 8.33 8.73
N ALA A 55 -6.82 9.40 8.82
CA ALA A 55 -6.41 10.72 8.34
C ALA A 55 -5.18 11.24 9.09
N GLY A 56 -5.12 11.08 10.41
CA GLY A 56 -3.99 11.51 11.23
C GLY A 56 -2.70 10.77 10.87
N LEU A 57 -2.75 9.46 10.66
CA LEU A 57 -1.58 8.68 10.28
C LEU A 57 -1.13 8.94 8.84
N ILE A 58 -2.06 9.15 7.91
CA ILE A 58 -1.74 9.55 6.52
C ILE A 58 -1.03 10.89 6.50
N LEU A 59 -1.65 11.91 7.09
CA LEU A 59 -1.11 13.27 7.10
C LEU A 59 0.22 13.31 7.87
N SER A 60 0.30 12.64 9.01
CA SER A 60 1.57 12.56 9.75
C SER A 60 2.65 11.87 8.94
N GLY A 61 2.34 10.78 8.22
CA GLY A 61 3.30 10.07 7.37
C GLY A 61 3.83 10.94 6.22
N ILE A 62 2.93 11.62 5.50
CA ILE A 62 3.28 12.54 4.40
C ILE A 62 4.08 13.74 4.93
N GLY A 63 3.65 14.32 6.05
CA GLY A 63 4.37 15.45 6.64
C GLY A 63 5.78 15.05 7.11
N LEU A 64 5.90 13.88 7.77
CA LEU A 64 7.20 13.37 8.21
C LEU A 64 8.12 13.07 7.03
N SER A 65 7.62 12.47 5.94
CA SER A 65 8.45 12.22 4.77
C SER A 65 9.02 13.50 4.19
N GLN A 66 8.19 14.53 4.02
CA GLN A 66 8.63 15.80 3.46
C GLN A 66 9.68 16.50 4.34
N VAL A 67 9.51 16.45 5.66
CA VAL A 67 10.50 17.01 6.60
C VAL A 67 11.81 16.21 6.54
N LEU A 68 11.74 14.88 6.43
CA LEU A 68 12.93 14.03 6.36
C LEU A 68 13.69 14.18 5.05
N ASP A 69 13.01 14.24 3.90
CA ASP A 69 13.66 14.44 2.58
C ASP A 69 14.45 15.75 2.54
N ARG A 70 13.95 16.78 3.21
CA ARG A 70 14.69 18.05 3.35
C ARG A 70 15.97 17.89 4.17
N MET A 71 15.94 17.07 5.23
CA MET A 71 17.10 16.83 6.09
C MET A 71 18.11 15.87 5.45
N VAL A 72 17.64 14.90 4.65
CA VAL A 72 18.45 13.85 4.03
C VAL A 72 18.47 14.05 2.52
N HIS A 73 19.37 14.92 2.04
CA HIS A 73 19.46 15.36 0.64
C HIS A 73 19.80 14.27 -0.41
N ASN A 74 20.10 13.03 0.00
CA ASN A 74 20.64 11.99 -0.89
C ASN A 74 19.78 10.73 -1.01
N LEU A 75 18.67 10.61 -0.28
CA LEU A 75 17.79 9.44 -0.32
C LEU A 75 16.34 9.90 -0.33
N ASP A 76 15.57 9.48 -1.33
CA ASP A 76 14.12 9.66 -1.34
C ASP A 76 13.50 8.66 -0.36
N LEU A 77 13.11 9.14 0.82
CA LEU A 77 12.47 8.30 1.85
C LEU A 77 10.95 8.42 1.79
N SER A 78 10.42 9.19 0.83
CA SER A 78 9.02 9.56 0.78
C SER A 78 8.12 8.35 0.58
N GLY A 79 8.44 7.51 -0.42
CA GLY A 79 7.71 6.28 -0.70
C GLY A 79 7.68 5.35 0.51
N LEU A 80 8.85 5.11 1.14
CA LEU A 80 8.95 4.22 2.29
C LEU A 80 8.09 4.69 3.46
N LEU A 81 8.27 5.95 3.89
CA LEU A 81 7.63 6.48 5.09
C LEU A 81 6.11 6.57 4.92
N VAL A 82 5.65 7.02 3.75
CA VAL A 82 4.22 7.14 3.47
C VAL A 82 3.57 5.75 3.43
N PHE A 83 4.11 4.81 2.65
CA PHE A 83 3.48 3.50 2.46
C PHE A 83 3.61 2.59 3.69
N VAL A 84 4.76 2.59 4.37
CA VAL A 84 4.94 1.82 5.61
C VAL A 84 4.10 2.43 6.74
N GLY A 85 4.06 3.77 6.86
CA GLY A 85 3.22 4.46 7.84
C GLY A 85 1.72 4.17 7.65
N LEU A 86 1.25 4.21 6.39
CA LEU A 86 -0.11 3.83 6.03
C LEU A 86 -0.40 2.35 6.32
N GLY A 87 0.51 1.45 5.99
CA GLY A 87 0.36 0.03 6.30
C GLY A 87 0.26 -0.23 7.80
N ALA A 88 1.16 0.38 8.57
CA ALA A 88 1.13 0.33 10.03
C ALA A 88 -0.20 0.87 10.58
N ALA A 89 -0.71 1.98 10.02
CA ALA A 89 -2.00 2.54 10.39
C ALA A 89 -3.15 1.56 10.23
N PHE A 90 -3.23 0.90 9.09
CA PHE A 90 -4.26 -0.08 8.81
C PHE A 90 -4.13 -1.32 9.69
N LEU A 91 -2.91 -1.78 9.97
CA LEU A 91 -2.67 -2.87 10.93
C LEU A 91 -3.09 -2.48 12.35
N ILE A 92 -2.79 -1.26 12.81
CA ILE A 92 -3.24 -0.75 14.11
C ILE A 92 -4.78 -0.74 14.17
N VAL A 93 -5.46 -0.30 13.11
CA VAL A 93 -6.93 -0.36 13.04
C VAL A 93 -7.42 -1.81 13.12
N TYR A 94 -6.76 -2.75 12.42
CA TYR A 94 -7.12 -4.16 12.49
C TYR A 94 -7.01 -4.71 13.92
N PHE A 95 -5.87 -4.52 14.60
CA PHE A 95 -5.68 -5.04 15.96
C PHE A 95 -6.59 -4.38 16.99
N THR A 96 -6.95 -3.10 16.79
CA THR A 96 -7.80 -2.35 17.75
C THR A 96 -9.31 -2.52 17.51
N LYS A 97 -9.74 -2.73 16.26
CA LYS A 97 -11.16 -2.79 15.88
C LYS A 97 -11.61 -4.16 15.34
N GLY A 98 -10.70 -5.09 15.13
CA GLY A 98 -10.99 -6.43 14.59
C GLY A 98 -11.55 -6.43 13.17
N LYS A 99 -11.40 -5.32 12.43
CA LYS A 99 -11.96 -5.19 11.07
C LYS A 99 -10.99 -5.75 10.05
N GLU A 100 -11.30 -6.94 9.56
CA GLU A 100 -10.44 -7.73 8.66
C GLU A 100 -10.06 -7.04 7.35
N GLY A 101 -10.95 -6.19 6.81
CA GLY A 101 -10.70 -5.46 5.57
C GLY A 101 -9.45 -4.56 5.61
N PHE A 102 -8.98 -4.17 6.80
CA PHE A 102 -7.79 -3.34 6.95
C PHE A 102 -6.47 -4.13 6.93
N VAL A 103 -6.48 -5.45 7.08
CA VAL A 103 -5.24 -6.25 7.01
C VAL A 103 -4.64 -6.24 5.62
N TYR A 104 -5.47 -6.21 4.58
CA TYR A 104 -5.01 -6.22 3.19
C TYR A 104 -4.11 -5.00 2.88
N PRO A 105 -4.59 -3.75 2.97
CA PRO A 105 -3.72 -2.59 2.77
C PRO A 105 -2.64 -2.51 3.86
N GLY A 106 -2.92 -3.03 5.07
CA GLY A 106 -1.96 -3.08 6.17
C GLY A 106 -0.69 -3.89 5.89
N CYS A 107 -0.82 -5.02 5.18
CA CYS A 107 0.31 -5.86 4.80
C CYS A 107 0.90 -5.48 3.43
N ILE A 108 0.07 -5.07 2.47
CA ILE A 108 0.51 -4.81 1.08
C ILE A 108 1.27 -3.49 0.96
N LEU A 109 0.82 -2.41 1.62
CA LEU A 109 1.46 -1.10 1.49
C LEU A 109 2.91 -1.09 2.00
N PRO A 110 3.26 -1.70 3.14
CA PRO A 110 4.66 -1.78 3.57
C PRO A 110 5.56 -2.48 2.54
N ALA A 111 5.07 -3.53 1.86
CA ALA A 111 5.83 -4.18 0.80
C ALA A 111 6.13 -3.23 -0.38
N ILE A 112 5.15 -2.41 -0.78
CA ILE A 112 5.35 -1.40 -1.84
C ILE A 112 6.34 -0.33 -1.37
N GLY A 113 6.23 0.15 -0.14
CA GLY A 113 7.16 1.14 0.42
C GLY A 113 8.59 0.64 0.52
N ILE A 114 8.78 -0.60 0.94
CA ILE A 114 10.10 -1.26 0.99
C ILE A 114 10.65 -1.42 -0.43
N HIS A 115 9.83 -1.85 -1.39
CA HIS A 115 10.25 -1.97 -2.78
C HIS A 115 10.75 -0.65 -3.35
N SER A 116 9.97 0.42 -3.21
CA SER A 116 10.32 1.77 -3.69
C SER A 116 11.69 2.20 -3.16
N PHE A 117 11.95 1.99 -1.87
CA PHE A 117 13.23 2.35 -1.27
C PHE A 117 14.39 1.49 -1.78
N LEU A 118 14.17 0.20 -2.03
CA LEU A 118 15.21 -0.68 -2.55
C LEU A 118 15.54 -0.38 -4.02
N GLU A 119 14.55 0.08 -4.79
CA GLU A 119 14.73 0.51 -6.19
C GLU A 119 15.64 1.73 -6.28
N ASP A 120 15.54 2.66 -5.33
CA ASP A 120 16.42 3.83 -5.26
C ASP A 120 17.86 3.47 -4.82
N LEU A 121 18.04 2.37 -4.09
CA LEU A 121 19.36 1.94 -3.58
C LEU A 121 20.13 1.04 -4.55
N ILE A 122 19.44 0.22 -5.34
CA ILE A 122 20.04 -0.82 -6.17
C ILE A 122 20.09 -0.36 -7.62
N ILE A 123 21.29 -0.30 -8.19
CA ILE A 123 21.46 -0.03 -9.63
C ILE A 123 21.18 -1.33 -10.40
N GLY A 124 19.93 -1.54 -10.81
CA GLY A 124 19.48 -2.72 -11.57
C GLY A 124 17.96 -2.88 -11.59
N ASP A 125 17.43 -3.72 -12.49
CA ASP A 125 16.00 -4.02 -12.56
C ASP A 125 15.62 -5.06 -11.51
N ILE A 126 15.17 -4.61 -10.34
CA ILE A 126 14.77 -5.49 -9.23
C ILE A 126 13.30 -5.92 -9.28
N GLY A 127 12.68 -5.99 -10.46
CA GLY A 127 11.26 -6.34 -10.60
C GLY A 127 10.86 -7.67 -9.93
N TRP A 128 11.78 -8.64 -9.81
CA TRP A 128 11.53 -9.88 -9.08
C TRP A 128 11.24 -9.67 -7.59
N LEU A 129 11.85 -8.65 -6.99
CA LEU A 129 11.74 -8.33 -5.58
C LEU A 129 10.36 -7.77 -5.23
N PHE A 130 9.75 -7.01 -6.15
CA PHE A 130 8.36 -6.56 -6.00
C PHE A 130 7.42 -7.75 -5.76
N PHE A 131 7.46 -8.74 -6.64
CA PHE A 131 6.63 -9.94 -6.52
C PHE A 131 6.93 -10.74 -5.26
N PHE A 132 8.20 -10.76 -4.83
CA PHE A 132 8.63 -11.40 -3.58
C PHE A 132 8.00 -10.73 -2.35
N LEU A 133 8.11 -9.39 -2.25
CA LEU A 133 7.57 -8.62 -1.12
C LEU A 133 6.04 -8.70 -1.05
N ILE A 134 5.37 -8.65 -2.20
CA ILE A 134 3.91 -8.83 -2.27
C ILE A 134 3.52 -10.27 -1.88
N SER A 135 4.29 -11.29 -2.28
CA SER A 135 4.07 -12.68 -1.84
C SER A 135 4.11 -12.80 -0.31
N ILE A 136 5.14 -12.22 0.34
CA ILE A 136 5.25 -12.18 1.80
C ILE A 136 4.01 -11.51 2.42
N SER A 137 3.51 -10.43 1.80
CA SER A 137 2.30 -9.74 2.26
C SER A 137 1.07 -10.65 2.24
N PHE A 138 0.87 -11.43 1.18
CA PHE A 138 -0.23 -12.38 1.09
C PHE A 138 -0.10 -13.53 2.08
N TYR A 139 1.12 -14.00 2.36
CA TYR A 139 1.34 -14.96 3.44
C TYR A 139 1.07 -14.37 4.82
N ALA A 140 1.44 -13.12 5.08
CA ALA A 140 1.09 -12.42 6.31
C ALA A 140 -0.43 -12.30 6.47
N ILE A 141 -1.16 -11.92 5.41
CA ILE A 141 -2.64 -11.89 5.41
C ILE A 141 -3.24 -13.28 5.68
N TYR A 142 -2.67 -14.32 5.08
CA TYR A 142 -3.10 -15.71 5.34
C TYR A 142 -2.94 -16.06 6.82
N LEU A 143 -1.78 -15.76 7.41
CA LEU A 143 -1.49 -16.05 8.82
C LEU A 143 -2.39 -15.27 9.78
N LEU A 144 -2.69 -14.00 9.48
CA LEU A 144 -3.45 -13.11 10.35
C LEU A 144 -4.96 -13.38 10.35
N ILE A 145 -5.56 -13.67 9.18
CA ILE A 145 -7.02 -13.83 9.05
C ILE A 145 -7.41 -15.24 8.65
N HIS A 146 -6.86 -15.72 7.54
CA HIS A 146 -7.46 -16.85 6.81
C HIS A 146 -7.08 -18.23 7.35
N ARG A 147 -5.95 -18.34 8.07
CA ARG A 147 -5.50 -19.58 8.71
C ARG A 147 -6.58 -20.18 9.63
N ASN A 148 -7.17 -19.35 10.48
CA ASN A 148 -8.20 -19.79 11.42
C ASN A 148 -9.56 -20.05 10.75
N LYS A 149 -9.77 -19.53 9.54
CA LYS A 149 -11.01 -19.67 8.78
C LYS A 149 -10.98 -20.82 7.75
N GLY A 150 -9.84 -21.50 7.61
CA GLY A 150 -9.66 -22.57 6.62
C GLY A 150 -9.69 -22.07 5.17
N VAL A 151 -9.59 -20.76 4.95
CA VAL A 151 -9.68 -20.14 3.63
C VAL A 151 -8.29 -20.09 3.01
N LYS A 152 -8.09 -20.68 1.83
CA LYS A 152 -6.75 -20.88 1.24
C LYS A 152 -6.37 -19.93 0.12
N TRP A 153 -7.29 -19.07 -0.36
CA TRP A 153 -7.04 -18.27 -1.57
C TRP A 153 -5.84 -17.32 -1.42
N THR A 154 -5.63 -16.71 -0.26
CA THR A 154 -4.47 -15.83 -0.01
C THR A 154 -3.15 -16.60 -0.02
N PHE A 155 -3.14 -17.83 0.50
CA PHE A 155 -1.96 -18.71 0.43
C PHE A 155 -1.64 -19.15 -1.00
N ILE A 156 -2.68 -19.46 -1.78
CA ILE A 156 -2.53 -19.83 -3.19
C ILE A 156 -1.97 -18.64 -3.98
N LEU A 157 -2.52 -17.44 -3.81
CA LEU A 157 -2.00 -16.23 -4.45
C LEU A 157 -0.57 -15.91 -4.04
N GLY A 158 -0.26 -15.98 -2.74
CA GLY A 158 1.10 -15.79 -2.24
C GLY A 158 2.09 -16.76 -2.91
N SER A 159 1.69 -18.03 -3.06
CA SER A 159 2.50 -19.05 -3.73
C SER A 159 2.68 -18.80 -5.23
N ILE A 160 1.63 -18.34 -5.92
CA ILE A 160 1.71 -17.96 -7.35
C ILE A 160 2.69 -16.79 -7.53
N LEU A 161 2.57 -15.77 -6.67
CA LEU A 161 3.46 -14.59 -6.70
C LEU A 161 4.90 -14.95 -6.36
N LEU A 162 5.12 -15.90 -5.44
CA LEU A 162 6.45 -16.41 -5.12
C LEU A 162 7.08 -17.13 -6.32
N ALA A 163 6.30 -17.96 -7.01
CA ALA A 163 6.75 -18.64 -8.22
C ALA A 163 7.07 -17.63 -9.34
N LEU A 164 6.23 -16.60 -9.52
CA LEU A 164 6.50 -15.50 -10.45
C LEU A 164 7.80 -14.76 -10.09
N SER A 165 8.01 -14.43 -8.83
CA SER A 165 9.26 -13.81 -8.36
C SER A 165 10.48 -14.65 -8.74
N GLY A 166 10.43 -15.97 -8.51
CA GLY A 166 11.50 -16.88 -8.94
C GLY A 166 11.73 -16.87 -10.45
N LEU A 167 10.66 -16.88 -11.26
CA LEU A 167 10.77 -16.81 -12.72
C LEU A 167 11.40 -15.51 -13.22
N PHE A 168 11.02 -14.37 -12.63
CA PHE A 168 11.62 -13.07 -12.95
C PHE A 168 13.10 -13.04 -12.56
N TYR A 169 13.44 -13.51 -11.36
CA TYR A 169 14.83 -13.60 -10.89
C TYR A 169 15.69 -14.46 -11.83
N MET A 170 15.18 -15.61 -12.27
CA MET A 170 15.90 -16.48 -13.20
C MET A 170 16.04 -15.87 -14.61
N THR A 171 15.09 -15.03 -15.02
CA THR A 171 15.15 -14.32 -16.31
C THR A 171 16.20 -13.22 -16.29
N GLU A 172 16.24 -12.42 -15.22
CA GLU A 172 17.23 -11.34 -15.06
C GLU A 172 18.66 -11.88 -15.02
N ASN A 173 18.87 -13.03 -14.35
CA ASN A 173 20.17 -13.69 -14.28
C ASN A 173 20.54 -14.51 -15.54
N ASN A 174 19.79 -14.35 -16.64
CA ASN A 174 20.00 -15.08 -17.91
C ASN A 174 20.01 -16.61 -17.78
N ILE A 175 19.42 -17.17 -16.72
CA ILE A 175 19.30 -18.63 -16.52
C ILE A 175 18.22 -19.18 -17.46
N ILE A 176 17.14 -18.41 -17.66
CA ILE A 176 16.06 -18.75 -18.58
C ILE A 176 16.38 -18.18 -19.96
N THR A 177 16.47 -19.04 -20.96
CA THR A 177 16.72 -18.63 -22.35
C THR A 177 15.49 -17.99 -23.00
N SER A 178 15.71 -17.15 -24.01
CA SER A 178 14.65 -16.56 -24.86
C SER A 178 13.67 -17.59 -25.43
N SER A 179 14.10 -18.85 -25.59
CA SER A 179 13.25 -19.98 -26.02
C SER A 179 12.05 -20.22 -25.09
N PHE A 180 12.24 -20.10 -23.78
CA PHE A 180 11.17 -20.31 -22.79
C PHE A 180 10.08 -19.25 -22.90
N TRP A 181 10.48 -17.99 -23.06
CA TRP A 181 9.54 -16.88 -23.27
C TRP A 181 8.77 -17.00 -24.58
N LYS A 182 9.42 -17.48 -25.65
CA LYS A 182 8.73 -17.83 -26.90
C LYS A 182 7.68 -18.92 -26.67
N MET A 183 8.01 -19.99 -25.95
CA MET A 183 7.04 -21.05 -25.63
C MET A 183 5.81 -20.50 -24.86
N ILE A 184 6.03 -19.66 -23.85
CA ILE A 184 4.95 -19.00 -23.08
C ILE A 184 4.08 -18.11 -23.98
N SER A 185 4.68 -17.39 -24.92
CA SER A 185 3.95 -16.51 -25.84
C SER A 185 2.94 -17.26 -26.72
N TYR A 186 3.19 -18.54 -27.03
CA TYR A 186 2.23 -19.41 -27.74
C TYR A 186 1.23 -20.08 -26.79
N PHE A 187 1.64 -20.36 -25.54
CA PHE A 187 0.83 -21.06 -24.56
C PHE A 187 -0.39 -20.22 -24.10
N TRP A 188 -0.18 -18.92 -23.86
CA TRP A 188 -1.26 -18.03 -23.40
C TRP A 188 -2.42 -17.90 -24.42
N PRO A 189 -2.15 -17.60 -25.71
CA PRO A 189 -3.19 -17.64 -26.74
C PRO A 189 -3.88 -19.00 -26.88
N ALA A 190 -3.14 -20.11 -26.80
CA ALA A 190 -3.73 -21.44 -26.91
C ALA A 190 -4.74 -21.73 -25.78
N ILE A 191 -4.41 -21.35 -24.54
CA ILE A 191 -5.35 -21.44 -23.41
C ILE A 191 -6.60 -20.59 -23.66
N LEU A 192 -6.44 -19.35 -24.14
CA LEU A 192 -7.58 -18.47 -24.43
C LEU A 192 -8.49 -19.05 -25.50
N ILE A 193 -7.91 -19.65 -26.56
CA ILE A 193 -8.66 -20.33 -27.61
C ILE A 193 -9.45 -21.50 -27.03
N LEU A 194 -8.81 -22.36 -26.22
CA LEU A 194 -9.49 -23.51 -25.61
C LEU A 194 -10.62 -23.11 -24.65
N ILE A 195 -10.40 -22.07 -23.84
CA ILE A 195 -11.44 -21.51 -22.97
C ILE A 195 -12.59 -20.94 -23.81
N GLY A 196 -12.29 -20.20 -24.88
CA GLY A 196 -13.29 -19.64 -25.80
C GLY A 196 -14.14 -20.73 -26.45
N ILE A 197 -13.53 -21.80 -26.97
CA ILE A 197 -14.24 -22.95 -27.53
C ILE A 197 -15.16 -23.59 -26.48
N ARG A 198 -14.65 -23.80 -25.26
CA ARG A 198 -15.43 -24.40 -24.17
C ARG A 198 -16.66 -23.56 -23.80
N ILE A 199 -16.56 -22.24 -23.82
CA ILE A 199 -17.68 -21.32 -23.54
C ILE A 199 -18.75 -21.45 -24.62
N ILE A 200 -18.36 -21.41 -25.90
CA ILE A 200 -19.29 -21.53 -27.03
C ILE A 200 -20.04 -22.87 -26.98
N TYR A 201 -19.31 -23.97 -26.78
CA TYR A 201 -19.90 -25.30 -26.74
C TYR A 201 -20.90 -25.47 -25.58
N ASN A 202 -20.60 -24.90 -24.41
CA ASN A 202 -21.48 -24.99 -23.25
C ASN A 202 -22.75 -24.10 -23.40
N ASN A 203 -22.69 -23.03 -24.19
CA ASN A 203 -23.85 -22.18 -24.45
C ASN A 203 -24.78 -22.78 -25.51
N SER A 204 -24.23 -23.38 -26.58
CA SER A 204 -25.00 -24.08 -27.62
C SER A 204 -25.75 -25.32 -27.12
N ARG A 205 -25.47 -25.81 -25.90
CA ARG A 205 -26.11 -26.98 -25.29
C ARG A 205 -27.26 -26.61 -24.34
N LYS A 206 -27.50 -25.31 -24.13
CA LYS A 206 -28.56 -24.77 -23.26
C LYS A 206 -29.75 -24.21 -24.03
N GLU A 207 -29.68 -24.15 -25.36
CA GLU A 207 -30.81 -23.99 -26.28
C GLU A 207 -31.30 -25.37 -26.73
#